data_AF-A0A0C3QLP5-F1
#
_entry.id   AF-A0A0C3QLP5-F1
#
_cell.length_a   1.000
_cell.length_b   1.000
_cell.length_c   1.000
_cell.angle_alpha   90.00
_cell.angle_beta   90.00
_cell.angle_gamma   90.00
#
_symmetry.space_group_name_H-M   'P 1'
#
loop_
_entity.id
_entity.type
_entity.pdbx_description
1 polymer ?
#
loop_
_entity_poly.entity_id
_entity_poly.type
_entity_poly.pdbx_seq_one_letter_code
_entity_poly.pdbx_strand_id
1 'polypeptide(L)'
;MSRNSLETQGDLVFYGNDGIEAEEFVRAVIRTAKAAGRFRDNDWIIEEVAAGFSGDALRWYIELDDETQNDWKLLRRAILQKYPPPSQRSQSDMINTPLVISDALSIVPTSAAAAPPPVSGSLSREAQNLFHIKILFQSGGNSRYLGVENGDVVVTYTPLQAVTVRLCERTKELRLISEGNETGEKLAVRYSESSKIIFSFCWIRYARLEVVDGEGSSRARDPVSSGISIASWDVNNHNFLQATPQGDYPSSVDLYLDTSEARQQYQPIRAYLDRPIPLDSATEAQFLNLELEEV
;
A
#
# COMPACT_ATOMS: atom_id res chain seq x y z
N MET A 1 7.62 39.92 -26.56
CA MET A 1 6.24 39.47 -26.76
C MET A 1 6.35 38.04 -27.28
N SER A 2 5.91 36.97 -26.59
CA SER A 2 4.83 36.87 -25.61
C SER A 2 5.18 35.87 -24.51
N ARG A 3 4.93 36.29 -23.26
CA ARG A 3 4.64 35.42 -22.11
C ARG A 3 3.31 34.73 -22.41
N ASN A 4 3.21 33.43 -22.14
CA ASN A 4 2.00 32.70 -21.74
C ASN A 4 2.37 31.22 -21.55
N SER A 5 2.91 30.88 -20.38
CA SER A 5 3.09 29.50 -19.92
C SER A 5 3.18 29.55 -18.39
N LEU A 6 2.04 29.78 -17.73
CA LEU A 6 1.87 29.69 -16.27
C LEU A 6 0.36 29.61 -15.96
N GLU A 7 -0.30 28.61 -16.53
CA GLU A 7 -1.55 28.04 -16.01
C GLU A 7 -1.28 26.53 -16.10
N THR A 8 -0.94 25.82 -15.03
CA THR A 8 -1.77 25.58 -13.85
C THR A 8 -0.87 25.30 -12.62
N GLN A 9 -0.37 26.35 -11.95
CA GLN A 9 0.11 26.22 -10.58
C GLN A 9 -1.14 26.46 -9.72
N GLY A 10 -1.84 25.37 -9.37
CA GLY A 10 -2.97 25.46 -8.45
C GLY A 10 -2.47 26.11 -7.17
N ASP A 11 -3.00 27.28 -6.87
CA ASP A 11 -2.59 28.08 -5.72
C ASP A 11 -2.67 27.20 -4.47
N LEU A 12 -1.55 27.03 -3.77
CA LEU A 12 -1.42 26.14 -2.60
C LEU A 12 -2.10 26.78 -1.39
N VAL A 13 -3.36 27.18 -1.50
CA VAL A 13 -4.04 27.91 -0.42
C VAL A 13 -4.84 26.95 0.45
N PHE A 14 -4.63 27.03 1.76
CA PHE A 14 -5.33 26.26 2.78
C PHE A 14 -5.97 27.18 3.80
N TYR A 15 -7.30 27.16 3.88
CA TYR A 15 -8.12 27.97 4.79
C TYR A 15 -8.46 27.23 6.08
N GLY A 16 -8.42 25.90 6.06
CA GLY A 16 -8.69 25.05 7.23
C GLY A 16 -10.18 24.92 7.55
N ASN A 17 -11.01 24.64 6.54
CA ASN A 17 -12.45 24.46 6.71
C ASN A 17 -12.81 23.02 7.15
N ASP A 18 -12.15 22.02 6.56
CA ASP A 18 -12.45 20.61 6.85
C ASP A 18 -11.27 19.66 6.52
N GLY A 19 -11.47 18.37 6.83
CA GLY A 19 -10.47 17.34 6.59
C GLY A 19 -10.29 16.95 5.13
N ILE A 20 -11.27 17.21 4.26
CA ILE A 20 -11.11 16.99 2.81
C ILE A 20 -10.12 18.01 2.27
N GLU A 21 -10.32 19.29 2.60
CA GLU A 21 -9.40 20.37 2.24
C GLU A 21 -7.99 20.10 2.78
N ALA A 22 -7.87 19.61 4.02
CA ALA A 22 -6.58 19.27 4.63
C ALA A 22 -5.85 18.15 3.87
N GLU A 23 -6.54 17.09 3.47
CA GLU A 23 -5.95 16.02 2.66
C GLU A 23 -5.54 16.51 1.27
N GLU A 24 -6.39 17.32 0.63
CA GLU A 24 -6.10 17.90 -0.69
C GLU A 24 -4.89 18.81 -0.65
N PHE A 25 -4.78 19.66 0.37
CA PHE A 25 -3.64 20.53 0.60
C PHE A 25 -2.35 19.72 0.77
N VAL A 26 -2.33 18.71 1.64
CA VAL A 26 -1.16 17.83 1.85
C VAL A 26 -0.77 17.12 0.54
N ARG A 27 -1.74 16.63 -0.24
CA ARG A 27 -1.47 16.03 -1.55
C ARG A 27 -0.88 17.05 -2.53
N ALA A 28 -1.39 18.28 -2.55
CA ALA A 28 -0.90 19.33 -3.41
C ALA A 28 0.56 19.69 -3.09
N VAL A 29 0.90 19.89 -1.81
CA VAL A 29 2.28 20.12 -1.35
C VAL A 29 3.21 19.01 -1.81
N ILE A 30 2.81 17.75 -1.63
CA ILE A 30 3.62 16.59 -2.05
C ILE A 30 3.84 16.60 -3.57
N ARG A 31 2.82 16.92 -4.36
CA ARG A 31 2.94 17.02 -5.82
C ARG A 31 3.88 18.15 -6.22
N THR A 32 3.75 19.32 -5.60
CA THR A 32 4.60 20.49 -5.87
C THR A 32 6.06 20.19 -5.53
N ALA A 33 6.33 19.63 -4.35
CA ALA A 33 7.68 19.23 -3.95
C ALA A 33 8.28 18.16 -4.87
N LYS A 34 7.47 17.20 -5.35
CA LYS A 34 7.92 16.21 -6.35
C LYS A 34 8.21 16.85 -7.70
N ALA A 35 7.34 17.73 -8.19
CA ALA A 35 7.52 18.44 -9.46
C ALA A 35 8.77 19.34 -9.45
N ALA A 36 9.09 19.93 -8.31
CA ALA A 36 10.31 20.71 -8.10
C ALA A 36 11.57 19.85 -7.88
N GLY A 37 11.46 18.52 -7.74
CA GLY A 37 12.58 17.65 -7.38
C GLY A 37 13.08 17.83 -5.94
N ARG A 38 12.27 18.47 -5.08
CA ARG A 38 12.58 18.89 -3.70
C ARG A 38 11.84 18.09 -2.63
N PHE A 39 11.31 16.91 -2.97
CA PHE A 39 10.49 16.10 -2.04
C PHE A 39 11.20 15.69 -0.72
N ARG A 40 12.54 15.72 -0.66
CA ARG A 40 13.32 15.43 0.56
C ARG A 40 13.88 16.68 1.24
N ASP A 41 13.64 17.84 0.67
CA ASP A 41 14.17 19.11 1.12
C ASP A 41 13.17 19.71 2.11
N ASN A 42 13.33 19.38 3.40
CA ASN A 42 12.38 19.75 4.44
C ASN A 42 12.18 21.27 4.50
N ASP A 43 13.27 22.03 4.49
CA ASP A 43 13.24 23.48 4.63
C ASP A 43 12.50 24.12 3.45
N TRP A 44 12.78 23.65 2.23
CA TRP A 44 12.06 24.09 1.04
C TRP A 44 10.55 23.78 1.13
N ILE A 45 10.19 22.59 1.63
CA ILE A 45 8.78 22.20 1.78
C ILE A 45 8.09 23.07 2.83
N ILE A 46 8.74 23.34 3.96
CA ILE A 46 8.18 24.19 5.02
C ILE A 46 7.96 25.60 4.52
N GLU A 47 8.91 26.20 3.79
CA GLU A 47 8.75 27.52 3.18
C GLU A 47 7.54 27.57 2.24
N GLU A 48 7.40 26.55 1.38
CA GLU A 48 6.29 26.45 0.43
C GLU A 48 4.93 26.24 1.13
N VAL A 49 4.90 25.40 2.17
CA VAL A 49 3.69 25.12 2.96
C VAL A 49 3.27 26.34 3.78
N ALA A 50 4.23 27.03 4.39
CA ALA A 50 3.98 28.22 5.20
C ALA A 50 3.32 29.33 4.38
N ALA A 51 3.74 29.51 3.12
CA ALA A 51 3.13 30.46 2.19
C ALA A 51 1.68 30.11 1.81
N GLY A 52 1.29 28.85 1.99
CA GLY A 52 -0.04 28.36 1.63
C GLY A 52 -1.13 28.57 2.68
N PHE A 53 -0.78 28.84 3.94
CA PHE A 53 -1.78 29.03 4.98
C PHE A 53 -2.50 30.37 4.86
N SER A 54 -3.82 30.34 4.96
CA SER A 54 -4.69 31.52 4.94
C SER A 54 -5.81 31.42 5.98
N GLY A 55 -6.45 32.56 6.27
CA GLY A 55 -7.60 32.61 7.18
C GLY A 55 -7.33 32.01 8.56
N ASP A 56 -8.22 31.11 8.99
CA ASP A 56 -8.14 30.48 10.32
C ASP A 56 -7.00 29.46 10.41
N ALA A 57 -6.64 28.80 9.30
CA ALA A 57 -5.49 27.90 9.27
C ALA A 57 -4.17 28.64 9.52
N LEU A 58 -4.01 29.87 9.01
CA LEU A 58 -2.82 30.69 9.28
C LEU A 58 -2.71 31.07 10.76
N ARG A 59 -3.83 31.41 11.40
CA ARG A 59 -3.86 31.72 12.84
C ARG A 59 -3.44 30.50 13.66
N TRP A 60 -3.99 29.35 13.33
CA TRP A 60 -3.63 28.08 13.97
C TRP A 60 -2.16 27.71 13.75
N TYR A 61 -1.64 27.87 12.52
CA TYR A 61 -0.24 27.57 12.21
C TYR A 61 0.73 28.37 13.08
N ILE A 62 0.47 29.68 13.28
CA ILE A 62 1.32 30.57 14.10
C ILE A 62 1.31 30.17 15.59
N GLU A 63 0.26 29.51 16.07
CA GLU A 63 0.15 29.04 17.46
C GLU A 63 0.92 27.73 17.74
N LEU A 64 1.39 27.03 16.69
CA LEU A 64 2.19 25.81 16.85
C LEU A 64 3.58 26.12 17.40
N ASP A 65 4.21 25.16 18.07
CA ASP A 65 5.60 25.27 18.49
C ASP A 65 6.57 25.28 17.30
N ASP A 66 7.74 25.91 17.51
CA ASP A 66 8.78 26.06 16.47
C ASP A 66 9.22 24.70 15.91
N GLU A 67 9.27 23.64 16.71
CA GLU A 67 9.65 22.30 16.25
C GLU A 67 8.63 21.77 15.22
N THR A 68 7.35 21.91 15.51
CA THR A 68 6.26 21.52 14.61
C THR A 68 6.21 22.40 13.36
N GLN A 69 6.47 23.70 13.46
CA GLN A 69 6.48 24.60 12.30
C GLN A 69 7.63 24.29 11.33
N ASN A 70 8.79 23.85 11.84
CA ASN A 70 10.00 23.64 11.04
C ASN A 70 10.22 22.19 10.56
N ASP A 71 9.33 21.25 10.89
CA ASP A 71 9.42 19.86 10.43
C ASP A 71 8.15 19.46 9.67
N TRP A 72 8.29 19.15 8.37
CA TRP A 72 7.16 18.82 7.50
C TRP A 72 6.42 17.57 7.97
N LYS A 73 7.12 16.59 8.55
CA LYS A 73 6.50 15.36 9.04
C LYS A 73 5.64 15.65 10.27
N LEU A 74 6.10 16.54 11.17
CA LEU A 74 5.33 16.98 12.33
C LEU A 74 4.15 17.85 11.91
N LEU A 75 4.38 18.84 11.06
CA LEU A 75 3.34 19.74 10.55
C LEU A 75 2.24 18.98 9.82
N ARG A 76 2.60 18.04 8.94
CA ARG A 76 1.63 17.18 8.24
C ARG A 76 0.75 16.39 9.21
N ARG A 77 1.34 15.85 10.28
CA ARG A 77 0.58 15.12 11.31
C ARG A 77 -0.36 16.07 12.05
N ALA A 78 0.11 17.26 12.41
CA ALA A 78 -0.70 18.27 13.09
C ALA A 78 -1.90 18.71 12.24
N ILE A 79 -1.71 18.94 10.94
CA ILE A 79 -2.78 19.30 9.99
C ILE A 79 -3.88 18.23 9.98
N LEU A 80 -3.51 16.96 9.78
CA LEU A 80 -4.47 15.85 9.69
C LEU A 80 -5.17 15.55 11.02
N GLN A 81 -4.52 15.84 12.15
CA GLN A 81 -5.12 15.69 13.47
C GLN A 81 -6.12 16.83 13.78
N LYS A 82 -5.79 18.07 13.39
CA LYS A 82 -6.66 19.22 13.58
C LYS A 82 -7.90 19.15 12.69
N TYR A 83 -7.74 18.64 11.47
CA TYR A 83 -8.79 18.53 10.46
C TYR A 83 -9.01 17.06 10.05
N PRO A 84 -9.67 16.26 10.90
CA PRO A 84 -9.89 14.84 10.62
C PRO A 84 -10.90 14.64 9.47
N PRO A 85 -10.83 13.52 8.75
CA PRO A 85 -11.74 13.21 7.66
C PRO A 85 -13.19 13.06 8.16
N PRO A 86 -14.19 13.23 7.27
CA PRO A 86 -15.61 13.19 7.66
C PRO A 86 -16.04 11.90 8.36
N SER A 87 -15.41 10.76 8.03
CA SER A 87 -15.68 9.46 8.65
C SER A 87 -15.20 9.34 10.10
N GLN A 88 -14.22 10.16 10.53
CA GLN A 88 -13.66 10.12 11.87
C GLN A 88 -14.30 11.11 12.85
N ARG A 89 -15.06 12.11 12.38
CA ARG A 89 -15.76 13.07 13.27
C ARG A 89 -16.73 12.37 14.23
N SER A 90 -17.38 11.29 13.78
CA SER A 90 -18.33 10.52 14.57
C SER A 90 -17.70 9.76 15.75
N GLN A 91 -16.38 9.57 15.76
CA GLN A 91 -15.67 8.83 16.81
C GLN A 91 -15.19 9.74 17.95
N SER A 92 -14.86 10.99 17.64
CA SER A 92 -14.33 11.97 18.60
C SER A 92 -15.38 12.55 19.57
N ASP A 93 -16.67 12.51 19.22
CA ASP A 93 -17.74 13.03 20.08
C ASP A 93 -18.27 12.01 21.12
N MET A 94 -17.77 10.77 21.14
CA MET A 94 -18.31 9.69 22.01
C MET A 94 -17.46 9.34 23.25
N ILE A 95 -16.33 10.00 23.52
CA ILE A 95 -15.39 9.57 24.59
C ILE A 95 -15.69 10.19 25.99
N ASN A 96 -16.74 11.00 26.15
CA ASN A 96 -17.05 11.65 27.45
C ASN A 96 -18.23 11.04 28.25
N THR A 97 -18.28 9.71 28.37
CA THR A 97 -19.19 9.05 29.35
C THR A 97 -18.44 8.00 30.18
N PRO A 98 -18.31 8.15 31.51
CA PRO A 98 -17.62 7.15 32.33
C PRO A 98 -18.49 5.91 32.54
N LEU A 99 -17.99 4.75 32.10
CA LEU A 99 -18.56 3.43 32.38
C LEU A 99 -18.24 3.02 33.83
N VAL A 100 -19.28 2.82 34.63
CA VAL A 100 -19.22 2.23 35.96
C VAL A 100 -18.94 0.74 35.81
N ILE A 101 -17.78 0.31 36.30
CA ILE A 101 -17.39 -1.10 36.43
C ILE A 101 -17.96 -1.60 37.76
N SER A 102 -18.80 -2.64 37.73
CA SER A 102 -19.12 -3.44 38.91
C SER A 102 -18.78 -4.91 38.64
N ASP A 103 -17.77 -5.32 39.37
CA ASP A 103 -17.20 -6.64 39.57
C ASP A 103 -18.18 -7.58 40.29
N ALA A 104 -18.09 -8.89 40.01
CA ALA A 104 -18.22 -9.96 41.01
C ALA A 104 -18.09 -11.36 40.37
N LEU A 105 -16.92 -11.95 40.57
CA LEU A 105 -16.61 -13.37 40.51
C LEU A 105 -17.57 -14.22 41.38
N SER A 106 -18.01 -15.37 40.88
CA SER A 106 -18.34 -16.51 41.74
C SER A 106 -18.09 -17.84 41.02
N ILE A 107 -16.98 -18.47 41.39
CA ILE A 107 -16.57 -19.81 40.98
C ILE A 107 -17.13 -20.79 42.01
N VAL A 108 -17.83 -21.83 41.56
CA VAL A 108 -18.09 -23.04 42.34
C VAL A 108 -17.62 -24.24 41.52
N PRO A 109 -16.77 -25.15 42.06
CA PRO A 109 -16.45 -26.41 41.40
C PRO A 109 -17.45 -27.50 41.85
N THR A 110 -17.75 -28.50 41.02
CA THR A 110 -17.85 -29.92 41.43
C THR A 110 -18.28 -30.87 40.30
N SER A 111 -17.46 -31.91 40.17
CA SER A 111 -17.66 -33.31 39.75
C SER A 111 -17.92 -33.71 38.29
N ALA A 112 -17.10 -34.69 37.89
CA ALA A 112 -17.03 -35.41 36.63
C ALA A 112 -18.18 -36.40 36.40
N ALA A 113 -18.63 -36.54 35.15
CA ALA A 113 -19.15 -37.78 34.58
C ALA A 113 -19.28 -37.68 33.03
N ALA A 114 -18.76 -38.71 32.36
CA ALA A 114 -19.05 -39.19 31.00
C ALA A 114 -18.66 -38.32 29.78
N ALA A 115 -17.70 -38.85 29.01
CA ALA A 115 -17.28 -38.35 27.71
C ALA A 115 -18.41 -38.45 26.66
N PRO A 116 -18.63 -37.40 25.85
CA PRO A 116 -19.38 -37.52 24.60
C PRO A 116 -18.47 -38.05 23.47
N PRO A 117 -19.04 -38.70 22.43
CA PRO A 117 -18.28 -39.23 21.29
C PRO A 117 -17.58 -38.11 20.50
N PRO A 118 -16.52 -38.41 19.71
CA PRO A 118 -15.85 -37.41 18.89
C PRO A 118 -16.83 -36.88 17.84
N VAL A 119 -17.36 -35.70 18.12
CA VAL A 119 -18.10 -34.89 17.15
C VAL A 119 -17.07 -34.53 16.09
N SER A 120 -17.24 -35.11 14.89
CA SER A 120 -16.52 -34.71 13.68
C SER A 120 -16.43 -33.20 13.65
N GLY A 121 -15.20 -32.69 13.70
CA GLY A 121 -14.93 -31.26 13.70
C GLY A 121 -15.65 -30.61 12.52
N SER A 122 -16.76 -29.96 12.79
CA SER A 122 -17.19 -28.85 11.96
C SER A 122 -16.09 -27.82 12.12
N LEU A 123 -15.14 -27.81 11.18
CA LEU A 123 -14.30 -26.64 10.96
C LEU A 123 -15.26 -25.47 10.94
N SER A 124 -15.13 -24.65 11.99
CA SER A 124 -15.84 -23.39 12.09
C SER A 124 -15.67 -22.73 10.73
N ARG A 125 -16.80 -22.50 10.08
CA ARG A 125 -16.92 -21.81 8.81
C ARG A 125 -16.54 -20.36 9.11
N GLU A 126 -15.27 -20.11 9.42
CA GLU A 126 -14.66 -18.79 9.29
C GLU A 126 -15.09 -18.34 7.91
N ALA A 127 -15.83 -17.22 7.86
CA ALA A 127 -16.15 -16.57 6.62
C ALA A 127 -14.82 -16.38 5.90
N GLN A 128 -14.56 -17.21 4.88
CA GLN A 128 -13.32 -17.13 4.13
C GLN A 128 -13.49 -15.90 3.27
N ASN A 129 -13.04 -14.76 3.77
CA ASN A 129 -13.06 -13.53 3.00
C ASN A 129 -12.17 -13.77 1.78
N LEU A 130 -12.82 -13.83 0.62
CA LEU A 130 -12.19 -13.96 -0.68
C LEU A 130 -12.02 -12.56 -1.23
N PHE A 131 -10.90 -12.31 -1.89
CA PHE A 131 -10.58 -11.01 -2.42
C PHE A 131 -10.11 -11.09 -3.87
N HIS A 132 -10.42 -10.07 -4.65
CA HIS A 132 -9.67 -9.72 -5.84
C HIS A 132 -8.56 -8.73 -5.46
N ILE A 133 -7.42 -8.81 -6.14
CA ILE A 133 -6.34 -7.83 -5.97
C ILE A 133 -6.51 -6.74 -7.02
N LYS A 134 -6.93 -5.57 -6.57
CA LYS A 134 -7.07 -4.36 -7.38
C LYS A 134 -5.76 -3.61 -7.42
N ILE A 135 -5.39 -3.12 -8.60
CA ILE A 135 -4.18 -2.36 -8.87
C ILE A 135 -4.58 -0.91 -9.08
N LEU A 136 -4.10 -0.01 -8.22
CA LEU A 136 -4.28 1.43 -8.33
C LEU A 136 -3.01 2.09 -8.85
N PHE A 137 -3.13 2.85 -9.93
CA PHE A 137 -2.03 3.61 -10.51
C PHE A 137 -1.91 4.98 -9.86
N GLN A 138 -0.70 5.43 -9.55
CA GLN A 138 -0.51 6.78 -8.97
C GLN A 138 -0.89 7.92 -9.93
N SER A 139 -0.81 7.70 -11.24
CA SER A 139 -0.95 8.74 -12.28
C SER A 139 -2.37 8.97 -12.77
N GLY A 140 -3.36 8.16 -12.37
CA GLY A 140 -4.74 8.34 -12.82
C GLY A 140 -5.70 7.40 -12.11
N GLY A 141 -6.95 7.84 -11.89
CA GLY A 141 -8.00 7.09 -11.20
C GLY A 141 -8.46 5.80 -11.90
N ASN A 142 -7.73 5.32 -12.90
CA ASN A 142 -7.96 4.04 -13.51
C ASN A 142 -7.44 2.96 -12.55
N SER A 143 -8.30 1.99 -12.24
CA SER A 143 -7.90 0.78 -11.53
C SER A 143 -7.90 -0.39 -12.51
N ARG A 144 -7.08 -1.38 -12.22
CA ARG A 144 -7.03 -2.67 -12.93
C ARG A 144 -7.03 -3.79 -11.91
N TYR A 145 -6.97 -5.03 -12.36
CA TYR A 145 -6.91 -6.20 -11.48
C TYR A 145 -5.67 -7.03 -11.76
N LEU A 146 -5.23 -7.76 -10.75
CA LEU A 146 -4.21 -8.78 -10.89
C LEU A 146 -4.87 -10.04 -11.44
N GLY A 147 -4.31 -10.63 -12.48
CA GLY A 147 -4.70 -11.94 -13.01
C GLY A 147 -3.51 -12.88 -13.10
N VAL A 148 -3.77 -14.13 -13.44
CA VAL A 148 -2.74 -15.15 -13.71
C VAL A 148 -3.03 -15.78 -15.05
N GLU A 149 -2.07 -15.77 -15.96
CA GLU A 149 -2.20 -16.35 -17.29
C GLU A 149 -0.96 -17.16 -17.62
N ASN A 150 -1.14 -18.45 -17.92
CA ASN A 150 -0.04 -19.39 -18.18
C ASN A 150 1.04 -19.45 -17.08
N GLY A 151 0.66 -19.17 -15.83
CA GLY A 151 1.57 -19.14 -14.67
C GLY A 151 2.25 -17.80 -14.43
N ASP A 152 2.11 -16.84 -15.35
CA ASP A 152 2.63 -15.48 -15.19
C ASP A 152 1.57 -14.57 -14.54
N VAL A 153 2.02 -13.66 -13.68
CA VAL A 153 1.16 -12.65 -13.07
C VAL A 153 0.98 -11.50 -14.06
N VAL A 154 -0.27 -11.21 -14.42
CA VAL A 154 -0.63 -10.24 -15.46
C VAL A 154 -1.59 -9.19 -14.92
N VAL A 155 -1.66 -8.06 -15.63
CA VAL A 155 -2.64 -6.99 -15.33
C VAL A 155 -3.86 -7.17 -16.23
N THR A 156 -5.05 -7.25 -15.63
CA THR A 156 -6.32 -7.45 -16.32
C THR A 156 -7.27 -6.26 -16.11
N TYR A 157 -8.23 -6.09 -17.01
CA TYR A 157 -9.15 -4.93 -16.99
C TYR A 157 -10.48 -5.23 -16.29
N THR A 158 -10.76 -6.51 -16.02
CA THR A 158 -12.06 -6.95 -15.52
C THR A 158 -11.91 -7.81 -14.27
N PRO A 159 -12.82 -7.68 -13.29
CA PRO A 159 -12.82 -8.55 -12.10
C PRO A 159 -12.98 -10.03 -12.44
N LEU A 160 -13.68 -10.35 -13.53
CA LEU A 160 -13.88 -11.74 -13.98
C LEU A 160 -12.60 -12.45 -14.40
N GLN A 161 -11.56 -11.69 -14.77
CA GLN A 161 -10.24 -12.19 -15.11
C GLN A 161 -9.25 -12.00 -13.95
N ALA A 162 -9.71 -11.47 -12.82
CA ALA A 162 -8.88 -11.27 -11.65
C ALA A 162 -8.63 -12.61 -10.97
N VAL A 163 -7.46 -12.73 -10.35
CA VAL A 163 -7.17 -13.85 -9.46
C VAL A 163 -7.92 -13.65 -8.15
N THR A 164 -8.63 -14.67 -7.71
CA THR A 164 -9.22 -14.71 -6.38
C THR A 164 -8.16 -15.21 -5.40
N VAL A 165 -7.97 -14.46 -4.32
CA VAL A 165 -7.01 -14.79 -3.27
C VAL A 165 -7.67 -14.85 -1.91
N ARG A 166 -7.03 -15.58 -1.01
CA ARG A 166 -7.33 -15.57 0.41
C ARG A 166 -6.07 -15.19 1.18
N LEU A 167 -6.19 -14.20 2.06
CA LEU A 167 -5.13 -13.82 2.97
C LEU A 167 -5.16 -14.71 4.21
N CYS A 168 -4.07 -15.42 4.49
CA CYS A 168 -3.92 -16.13 5.76
C CYS A 168 -3.42 -15.17 6.84
N GLU A 169 -4.25 -14.83 7.83
CA GLU A 169 -3.88 -13.86 8.87
C GLU A 169 -2.66 -14.28 9.70
N ARG A 170 -2.47 -15.60 9.88
CA ARG A 170 -1.39 -16.17 10.69
C ARG A 170 -0.05 -16.19 9.94
N THR A 171 -0.05 -16.59 8.67
CA THR A 171 1.18 -16.72 7.87
C THR A 171 1.47 -15.48 7.04
N LYS A 172 0.50 -14.56 6.93
CA LYS A 172 0.54 -13.40 6.04
C LYS A 172 0.73 -13.76 4.56
N GLU A 173 0.36 -14.99 4.17
CA GLU A 173 0.45 -15.44 2.78
C GLU A 173 -0.84 -15.15 2.02
N LEU A 174 -0.72 -14.67 0.77
CA LEU A 174 -1.82 -14.59 -0.19
C LEU A 174 -1.89 -15.90 -0.98
N ARG A 175 -2.91 -16.72 -0.71
CA ARG A 175 -3.12 -18.02 -1.36
C ARG A 175 -4.11 -17.88 -2.50
N LEU A 176 -3.82 -18.52 -3.63
CA LEU A 176 -4.71 -18.49 -4.80
C LEU A 176 -5.87 -19.46 -4.60
N ILE A 177 -7.05 -19.01 -4.99
CA ILE A 177 -8.29 -19.78 -4.99
C ILE A 177 -8.71 -19.97 -6.44
N SER A 178 -8.95 -21.23 -6.83
CA SER A 178 -9.47 -21.58 -8.15
C SER A 178 -10.69 -22.48 -7.98
N GLU A 179 -11.77 -22.16 -8.67
CA GLU A 179 -13.03 -22.92 -8.64
C GLU A 179 -13.56 -23.19 -7.20
N GLY A 180 -13.31 -22.24 -6.29
CA GLY A 180 -13.73 -22.34 -4.89
C GLY A 180 -12.82 -23.18 -3.99
N ASN A 181 -11.70 -23.71 -4.49
CA ASN A 181 -10.73 -24.48 -3.72
C ASN A 181 -9.37 -23.77 -3.66
N GLU A 182 -8.66 -23.96 -2.56
CA GLU A 182 -7.24 -23.56 -2.48
C GLU A 182 -6.40 -24.39 -3.44
N THR A 183 -5.64 -23.73 -4.31
CA THR A 183 -4.74 -24.44 -5.23
C THR A 183 -3.47 -24.93 -4.54
N GLY A 184 -3.19 -24.44 -3.33
CA GLY A 184 -1.90 -24.61 -2.65
C GLY A 184 -0.82 -23.65 -3.16
N GLU A 185 -1.14 -22.83 -4.18
CA GLU A 185 -0.26 -21.81 -4.70
C GLU A 185 -0.42 -20.51 -3.92
N LYS A 186 0.64 -19.70 -3.95
CA LYS A 186 0.67 -18.40 -3.31
C LYS A 186 1.32 -17.36 -4.19
N LEU A 187 0.91 -16.12 -3.97
CA LEU A 187 1.50 -14.96 -4.59
C LEU A 187 2.74 -14.53 -3.79
N ALA A 188 3.90 -14.47 -4.45
CA ALA A 188 5.14 -14.10 -3.80
C ALA A 188 5.96 -13.12 -4.64
N VAL A 189 6.67 -12.23 -3.97
CA VAL A 189 7.67 -11.35 -4.60
C VAL A 189 9.01 -12.07 -4.57
N ARG A 190 9.49 -12.52 -5.73
CA ARG A 190 10.79 -13.19 -5.86
C ARG A 190 11.88 -12.22 -6.23
N TYR A 191 12.98 -12.30 -5.50
CA TYR A 191 14.14 -11.45 -5.70
C TYR A 191 15.14 -12.04 -6.70
N SER A 192 15.68 -11.24 -7.63
CA SER A 192 16.78 -11.65 -8.51
C SER A 192 17.95 -10.67 -8.40
N GLU A 193 19.14 -11.18 -8.08
CA GLU A 193 20.39 -10.46 -8.36
C GLU A 193 20.76 -10.69 -9.82
N SER A 194 20.19 -9.88 -10.70
CA SER A 194 20.62 -9.86 -12.09
C SER A 194 21.49 -8.63 -12.33
N SER A 195 22.75 -8.87 -12.67
CA SER A 195 23.69 -7.83 -13.06
C SER A 195 23.39 -7.42 -14.50
N LYS A 196 22.74 -6.27 -14.70
CA LYS A 196 22.79 -5.58 -15.99
C LYS A 196 23.96 -4.60 -15.97
N ILE A 197 25.00 -4.87 -16.77
CA ILE A 197 26.11 -3.94 -16.98
C ILE A 197 25.58 -2.78 -17.85
N ILE A 198 25.35 -1.61 -17.26
CA ILE A 198 24.96 -0.40 -18.00
C ILE A 198 25.93 0.72 -17.61
N PHE A 199 26.94 0.98 -18.46
CA PHE A 199 27.90 2.12 -18.49
C PHE A 199 28.56 2.62 -17.19
N SER A 200 28.27 2.01 -16.04
CA SER A 200 28.87 2.17 -14.73
C SER A 200 28.44 0.94 -13.92
N PHE A 201 29.27 0.43 -13.02
CA PHE A 201 29.01 -0.81 -12.27
C PHE A 201 27.89 -0.64 -11.23
N CYS A 202 26.66 -0.40 -11.68
CA CYS A 202 25.46 -0.35 -10.84
C CYS A 202 24.80 -1.72 -10.83
N TRP A 203 24.66 -2.29 -9.63
CA TRP A 203 23.93 -3.54 -9.42
C TRP A 203 22.46 -3.16 -9.19
N ILE A 204 21.59 -3.45 -10.16
CA ILE A 204 20.16 -3.24 -9.98
C ILE A 204 19.57 -4.49 -9.37
N ARG A 205 19.10 -4.34 -8.14
CA ARG A 205 18.32 -5.35 -7.43
C ARG A 205 16.89 -5.23 -7.92
N TYR A 206 16.39 -6.20 -8.68
CA TYR A 206 14.96 -6.25 -9.00
C TYR A 206 14.32 -7.50 -8.41
N ALA A 207 13.04 -7.38 -8.18
CA ALA A 207 12.17 -8.47 -7.81
C ALA A 207 11.00 -8.55 -8.81
N ARG A 208 10.33 -9.69 -8.84
CA ARG A 208 9.18 -9.96 -9.72
C ARG A 208 8.06 -10.56 -8.87
N LEU A 209 6.83 -10.15 -9.16
CA LEU A 209 5.65 -10.78 -8.57
C LEU A 209 5.36 -12.07 -9.34
N GLU A 210 5.35 -13.21 -8.66
CA GLU A 210 5.19 -14.53 -9.27
C GLU A 210 4.20 -15.39 -8.48
N VAL A 211 3.59 -16.34 -9.17
CA VAL A 211 2.86 -17.44 -8.54
C VAL A 211 3.84 -18.55 -8.23
N VAL A 212 3.90 -18.95 -6.96
CA VAL A 212 4.73 -20.06 -6.49
C VAL A 212 3.87 -21.15 -5.88
N ASP A 213 4.27 -22.40 -6.05
CA ASP A 213 3.60 -23.53 -5.41
C ASP A 213 3.91 -23.63 -3.91
N GLY A 214 3.36 -24.66 -3.25
CA GLY A 214 3.58 -24.92 -1.83
C GLY A 214 5.04 -25.26 -1.48
N GLU A 215 5.84 -25.71 -2.45
CA GLU A 215 7.27 -25.97 -2.30
C GLU A 215 8.12 -24.71 -2.60
N GLY A 216 7.50 -23.66 -3.12
CA GLY A 216 8.14 -22.41 -3.49
C GLY A 216 8.76 -22.43 -4.89
N SER A 217 8.39 -23.37 -5.76
CA SER A 217 8.78 -23.34 -7.18
C SER A 217 7.89 -22.38 -7.95
N SER A 218 8.49 -21.61 -8.86
CA SER A 218 7.76 -20.64 -9.69
C SER A 218 7.06 -21.31 -10.86
N ARG A 219 5.85 -20.83 -11.19
CA ARG A 219 5.12 -21.21 -12.41
C ARG A 219 5.31 -20.22 -13.56
N ALA A 220 6.05 -19.13 -13.35
CA ALA A 220 6.31 -18.15 -14.38
C ALA A 220 7.06 -18.78 -15.56
N ARG A 221 6.81 -18.31 -16.79
CA ARG A 221 7.48 -18.81 -18.00
C ARG A 221 8.98 -18.49 -17.99
N ASP A 222 9.32 -17.34 -17.41
CA ASP A 222 10.67 -16.86 -17.18
C ASP A 222 10.85 -16.66 -15.68
N PRO A 223 11.00 -17.74 -14.88
CA PRO A 223 11.08 -17.60 -13.45
C PRO A 223 12.40 -16.95 -13.05
N VAL A 224 12.39 -16.16 -11.98
CA VAL A 224 13.63 -15.69 -11.38
C VAL A 224 14.51 -16.88 -10.97
N SER A 225 15.66 -17.01 -11.63
CA SER A 225 16.54 -18.19 -11.60
C SER A 225 17.22 -18.45 -10.26
N SER A 226 17.28 -17.44 -9.38
CA SER A 226 17.85 -17.53 -8.04
C SER A 226 17.27 -16.40 -7.19
N GLY A 227 16.85 -16.68 -5.96
CA GLY A 227 16.18 -15.65 -5.17
C GLY A 227 15.58 -16.09 -3.86
N ILE A 228 15.62 -15.19 -2.88
CA ILE A 228 14.77 -15.27 -1.69
C ILE A 228 13.36 -14.87 -2.10
N SER A 229 12.38 -15.64 -1.66
CA SER A 229 10.96 -15.38 -1.88
C SER A 229 10.41 -14.59 -0.70
N ILE A 230 9.90 -13.39 -0.97
CA ILE A 230 9.13 -12.62 0.00
C ILE A 230 7.66 -13.00 -0.21
N ALA A 231 7.13 -13.80 0.70
CA ALA A 231 5.75 -14.29 0.64
C ALA A 231 4.82 -13.67 1.71
N SER A 232 5.33 -12.71 2.49
CA SER A 232 4.57 -12.08 3.58
C SER A 232 3.95 -10.76 3.10
N TRP A 233 2.66 -10.62 3.34
CA TRP A 233 1.84 -9.49 2.97
C TRP A 233 1.14 -8.94 4.20
N ASP A 234 1.36 -7.66 4.48
CA ASP A 234 0.59 -6.93 5.47
C ASP A 234 -0.53 -6.15 4.79
N VAL A 235 -1.68 -6.13 5.45
CA VAL A 235 -2.85 -5.35 5.01
C VAL A 235 -3.06 -4.23 6.01
N ASN A 236 -3.10 -2.99 5.51
CA ASN A 236 -3.38 -1.84 6.36
C ASN A 236 -4.90 -1.64 6.56
N ASN A 237 -5.27 -0.65 7.38
CA ASN A 237 -6.68 -0.36 7.70
C ASN A 237 -7.54 0.08 6.50
N HIS A 238 -6.95 0.28 5.32
CA HIS A 238 -7.63 0.64 4.08
C HIS A 238 -7.52 -0.47 3.04
N ASN A 239 -7.29 -1.72 3.46
CA ASN A 239 -7.15 -2.88 2.59
C ASN A 239 -5.99 -2.82 1.59
N PHE A 240 -5.03 -1.90 1.75
CA PHE A 240 -3.83 -1.90 0.91
C PHE A 240 -2.86 -2.98 1.36
N LEU A 241 -2.42 -3.76 0.37
CA LEU A 241 -1.37 -4.76 0.49
C LEU A 241 0.00 -4.11 0.42
N GLN A 242 0.81 -4.40 1.42
CA GLN A 242 2.22 -4.06 1.47
C GLN A 242 3.03 -5.36 1.58
N ALA A 243 3.97 -5.56 0.65
CA ALA A 243 4.90 -6.67 0.76
C ALA A 243 5.92 -6.38 1.86
N THR A 244 6.02 -7.29 2.82
CA THR A 244 6.93 -7.16 3.96
C THR A 244 8.10 -8.11 3.77
N PRO A 245 9.33 -7.60 3.56
CA PRO A 245 10.49 -8.46 3.41
C PRO A 245 10.68 -9.34 4.65
N GLN A 246 11.05 -10.61 4.45
CA GLN A 246 11.46 -11.48 5.55
C GLN A 246 12.96 -11.27 5.85
N GLY A 247 13.29 -11.06 7.13
CA GLY A 247 14.68 -10.90 7.60
C GLY A 247 15.13 -9.45 7.75
N ASP A 248 16.45 -9.24 7.86
CA ASP A 248 17.07 -7.94 8.15
C ASP A 248 17.15 -6.99 6.93
N TYR A 249 16.27 -7.14 5.93
CA TYR A 249 16.26 -6.26 4.77
C TYR A 249 15.57 -4.93 5.14
N PRO A 250 16.29 -3.79 5.15
CA PRO A 250 15.78 -2.55 5.72
C PRO A 250 14.86 -1.76 4.76
N SER A 251 14.54 -2.28 3.58
CA SER A 251 13.85 -1.51 2.53
C SER A 251 12.40 -1.97 2.32
N SER A 252 11.49 -1.02 2.12
CA SER A 252 10.13 -1.28 1.65
C SER A 252 10.15 -1.78 0.20
N VAL A 253 9.34 -2.79 -0.12
CA VAL A 253 9.18 -3.26 -1.51
C VAL A 253 8.15 -2.40 -2.22
N ASP A 254 8.59 -1.65 -3.23
CA ASP A 254 7.72 -0.85 -4.08
C ASP A 254 7.41 -1.63 -5.38
N LEU A 255 6.14 -1.67 -5.79
CA LEU A 255 5.69 -2.37 -7.00
C LEU A 255 5.49 -1.38 -8.15
N TYR A 256 5.93 -1.80 -9.34
CA TYR A 256 5.90 -0.99 -10.55
C TYR A 256 5.45 -1.80 -11.76
N LEU A 257 4.70 -1.16 -12.65
CA LEU A 257 4.42 -1.70 -13.98
C LEU A 257 5.53 -1.26 -14.94
N ASP A 258 6.20 -2.23 -15.57
CA ASP A 258 7.16 -1.95 -16.62
C ASP A 258 6.43 -1.77 -17.95
N THR A 259 6.31 -0.52 -18.39
CA THR A 259 5.67 -0.15 -19.66
C THR A 259 6.62 -0.24 -20.85
N SER A 260 7.94 -0.39 -20.62
CA SER A 260 8.93 -0.41 -21.70
C SER A 260 8.82 -1.66 -22.58
N GLU A 261 8.27 -2.74 -22.03
CA GLU A 261 7.98 -3.99 -22.73
C GLU A 261 6.57 -4.02 -23.35
N ALA A 262 5.98 -2.85 -23.66
CA ALA A 262 4.64 -2.73 -24.26
C ALA A 262 4.43 -3.49 -25.60
N ARG A 263 5.48 -4.05 -26.19
CA ARG A 263 5.38 -4.94 -27.36
C ARG A 263 5.04 -6.40 -27.00
N GLN A 264 5.15 -6.77 -25.73
CA GLN A 264 4.68 -8.06 -25.25
C GLN A 264 3.19 -7.97 -24.97
N GLN A 265 2.46 -9.03 -25.29
CA GLN A 265 1.01 -9.14 -25.03
C GLN A 265 0.66 -9.01 -23.53
N TYR A 266 1.66 -9.18 -22.66
CA TYR A 266 1.54 -9.14 -21.21
C TYR A 266 2.59 -8.19 -20.63
N GLN A 267 2.14 -7.25 -19.79
CA GLN A 267 3.04 -6.33 -19.08
C GLN A 267 3.40 -6.94 -17.73
N PRO A 268 4.67 -7.33 -17.50
CA PRO A 268 5.08 -7.93 -16.24
C PRO A 268 5.08 -6.89 -15.11
N ILE A 269 4.58 -7.27 -13.94
CA ILE A 269 4.70 -6.46 -12.73
C ILE A 269 6.07 -6.70 -12.12
N ARG A 270 6.86 -5.62 -12.00
CA ARG A 270 8.18 -5.64 -11.37
C ARG A 270 8.08 -5.06 -9.97
N ALA A 271 8.93 -5.54 -9.09
CA ALA A 271 9.10 -5.05 -7.74
C ALA A 271 10.52 -4.51 -7.61
N TYR A 272 10.70 -3.37 -6.96
CA TYR A 272 12.02 -2.83 -6.66
C TYR A 272 12.14 -2.67 -5.15
N LEU A 273 13.28 -3.12 -4.60
CA LEU A 273 13.57 -2.99 -3.18
C LEU A 273 14.00 -1.56 -2.83
N ASP A 274 14.63 -0.88 -3.77
CA ASP A 274 15.04 0.50 -3.65
C ASP A 274 14.41 1.29 -4.79
N ARG A 275 14.03 2.56 -4.55
CA ARG A 275 13.49 3.40 -5.64
C ARG A 275 14.45 3.33 -6.82
N PRO A 276 13.99 2.93 -8.01
CA PRO A 276 14.86 2.85 -9.16
C PRO A 276 15.50 4.22 -9.34
N ILE A 277 16.84 4.27 -9.30
CA ILE A 277 17.58 5.44 -9.77
C ILE A 277 17.04 5.68 -11.18
N PRO A 278 16.56 6.88 -11.53
CA PRO A 278 15.92 7.14 -12.82
C PRO A 278 16.83 6.67 -13.94
N LEU A 279 16.52 5.48 -14.46
CA LEU A 279 17.28 4.76 -15.47
C LEU A 279 16.83 5.33 -16.81
N ASP A 280 17.44 6.47 -17.14
CA ASP A 280 17.19 7.22 -18.36
C ASP A 280 15.74 7.72 -18.49
N SER A 281 15.53 8.83 -19.20
CA SER A 281 14.19 9.44 -19.35
C SER A 281 13.18 8.58 -20.14
N ALA A 282 13.53 7.35 -20.50
CA ALA A 282 12.74 6.47 -21.36
C ALA A 282 11.96 5.38 -20.60
N THR A 283 12.27 5.12 -19.32
CA THR A 283 11.57 4.07 -18.56
C THR A 283 10.44 4.69 -17.73
N GLU A 284 9.24 4.79 -18.30
CA GLU A 284 8.02 5.23 -17.61
C GLU A 284 7.50 4.13 -16.66
N ALA A 285 8.27 3.83 -15.60
CA ALA A 285 7.82 2.92 -14.56
C ALA A 285 6.65 3.56 -13.79
N GLN A 286 5.48 2.93 -13.81
CA GLN A 286 4.31 3.42 -13.08
C GLN A 286 4.22 2.74 -11.71
N PHE A 287 4.21 3.53 -10.64
CA PHE A 287 4.04 3.02 -9.29
C PHE A 287 2.63 2.45 -9.10
N LEU A 288 2.56 1.29 -8.44
CA LEU A 288 1.33 0.56 -8.19
C LEU A 288 1.06 0.44 -6.68
N ASN A 289 -0.17 0.70 -6.28
CA ASN A 289 -0.69 0.23 -5.00
C ASN A 289 -1.59 -0.98 -5.25
N LEU A 290 -1.52 -1.97 -4.36
CA LEU A 290 -2.40 -3.14 -4.40
C LEU A 290 -3.45 -3.00 -3.29
N GLU A 291 -4.73 -3.18 -3.62
CA GLU A 291 -5.87 -3.10 -2.71
C GLU A 291 -6.63 -4.43 -2.76
N LEU A 292 -7.05 -4.95 -1.60
CA LEU A 292 -7.94 -6.10 -1.52
C LEU A 292 -9.40 -5.63 -1.66
N GLU A 293 -10.07 -6.11 -2.70
CA GLU A 293 -11.50 -5.89 -2.95
C GLU A 293 -12.26 -7.18 -2.68
N GLU A 294 -13.22 -7.17 -1.76
CA GLU A 294 -13.99 -8.37 -1.37
C GLU A 294 -14.86 -8.88 -2.54
N VAL A 295 -14.95 -10.21 -2.70
CA VAL A 295 -15.68 -10.90 -3.79
C VAL A 295 -17.16 -11.11 -3.47
#